data_AF-A0A1I1CU73-F1
#
_entry.id   AF-A0A1I1CU73-F1
#
_cell.length_a   1.000
_cell.length_b   1.000
_cell.length_c   1.000
_cell.angle_alpha   90.00
_cell.angle_beta   90.00
_cell.angle_gamma   90.00
#
_symmetry.space_group_name_H-M   'P 1'
#
loop_
_entity.id
_entity.type
_entity.pdbx_description
1 polymer ?
#
loop_
_entity_poly.entity_id
_entity_poly.type
_entity_poly.pdbx_seq_one_letter_code
_entity_poly.pdbx_strand_id
1 'polypeptide(L)' 'MDTFREEWIAKRCYELREQAGRPEGQDQAHWGQANAEYDSSKAGNSNSSAAIN' A
#
# COMPACT_ATOMS: atom_id res chain seq x y z
N MET A 1 -17.98 1.00 4.52
CA MET A 1 -17.62 1.41 3.15
C MET A 1 -16.13 1.76 3.20
N ASP A 2 -15.29 0.77 2.92
CA ASP A 2 -13.81 0.84 2.98
C ASP A 2 -13.20 1.54 1.76
N THR A 3 -13.94 2.47 1.15
CA THR A 3 -13.58 3.14 -0.10
C THR A 3 -12.25 3.89 0.01
N PHE A 4 -11.96 4.49 1.17
CA PHE A 4 -10.71 5.20 1.40
C PHE A 4 -9.47 4.27 1.36
N ARG A 5 -9.61 3.04 1.86
CA ARG A 5 -8.52 2.04 1.79
C ARG A 5 -8.30 1.61 0.35
N GLU A 6 -9.37 1.22 -0.32
CA GLU A 6 -9.31 0.73 -1.70
C GLU A 6 -8.77 1.79 -2.66
N GLU A 7 -9.18 3.05 -2.48
CA GLU A 7 -8.72 4.18 -3.29
C GLU A 7 -7.21 4.46 -3.08
N TRP A 8 -6.73 4.35 -1.84
CA TRP A 8 -5.29 4.48 -1.56
C TRP A 8 -4.48 3.33 -2.17
N ILE A 9 -4.95 2.09 -2.02
CA ILE A 9 -4.29 0.91 -2.58
C ILE A 9 -4.27 0.99 -4.11
N ALA A 10 -5.38 1.38 -4.73
CA ALA A 10 -5.46 1.55 -6.19
C ALA A 10 -4.48 2.62 -6.69
N LYS A 11 -4.38 3.76 -6.01
CA LYS A 11 -3.42 4.82 -6.34
C LYS A 11 -1.98 4.32 -6.21
N ARG A 12 -1.66 3.65 -5.10
CA ARG A 12 -0.32 3.12 -4.83
C ARG A 12 0.07 2.04 -5.84
N CYS A 13 -0.85 1.15 -6.17
CA CYS A 13 -0.66 0.11 -7.19
C CYS A 13 -0.42 0.72 -8.57
N TYR A 14 -1.15 1.79 -8.93
CA TYR A 14 -0.96 2.50 -10.20
C TYR A 14 0.44 3.14 -10.29
N GLU A 15 0.90 3.80 -9.23
CA GLU A 15 2.25 4.39 -9.17
C GLU A 15 3.36 3.33 -9.30
N LEU A 16 3.23 2.20 -8.59
CA LEU A 16 4.17 1.08 -8.71
C LEU A 16 4.20 0.52 -10.13
N ARG A 17 3.04 0.41 -10.77
CA ARG A 17 2.91 -0.10 -12.15
C ARG A 17 3.50 0.85 -13.19
N GLU A 18 3.36 2.16 -12.98
CA GLU A 18 3.95 3.19 -13.84
C GLU A 18 5.48 3.22 -13.72
N GLN A 19 6.01 3.12 -12.49
CA GLN A 19 7.47 3.05 -12.25
C GLN A 19 8.10 1.76 -12.79
N ALA A 20 7.40 0.63 -12.72
CA ALA A 20 7.88 -0.65 -13.23
C ALA A 20 7.82 -0.76 -14.77
N GLY A 21 7.15 0.17 -15.46
CA GLY A 21 7.04 0.14 -16.92
C GLY A 21 6.06 -0.90 -17.48
N ARG A 22 5.06 -1.32 -16.68
CA ARG A 22 4.01 -2.30 -17.03
C ARG A 22 4.53 -3.67 -17.53
N PRO A 23 5.22 -4.46 -16.69
CA PRO A 23 5.43 -5.87 -16.96
C PRO A 23 4.09 -6.63 -16.95
N GLU A 24 3.78 -7.35 -18.01
CA GLU A 24 2.57 -8.18 -18.11
C GLU A 24 2.62 -9.27 -17.03
N GLY A 25 1.58 -9.35 -16.18
CA GLY A 25 1.45 -10.37 -15.13
C GLY A 25 1.88 -9.98 -13.70
N GLN A 26 2.39 -8.76 -13.47
CA GLN A 26 2.76 -8.31 -12.11
C GLN A 26 1.70 -7.46 -11.40
N ASP A 27 0.54 -7.22 -12.04
CA ASP A 27 -0.53 -6.38 -11.49
C ASP A 27 -1.00 -6.88 -10.10
N GLN A 28 -1.12 -8.20 -9.94
CA GLN A 28 -1.49 -8.82 -8.66
C GLN A 28 -0.40 -8.71 -7.58
N ALA A 29 0.88 -8.72 -7.97
CA ALA A 29 2.00 -8.53 -7.06
C ALA A 29 2.07 -7.08 -6.56
N HIS A 30 1.88 -6.11 -7.46
CA HIS A 30 1.83 -4.69 -7.10
C HIS A 30 0.63 -4.37 -6.20
N TRP A 31 -0.52 -5.01 -6.45
CA TRP A 31 -1.69 -4.86 -5.58
C TRP A 31 -1.44 -5.43 -4.18
N GLY A 32 -0.81 -6.61 -4.08
CA GLY A 32 -0.41 -7.20 -2.81
C GLY A 32 0.57 -6.32 -2.04
N GLN A 33 1.55 -5.74 -2.73
CA GLN A 33 2.52 -4.82 -2.14
C GLN A 33 1.86 -3.53 -1.60
N ALA A 34 0.99 -2.90 -2.40
CA ALA A 34 0.22 -1.73 -1.96
C ALA A 34 -0.66 -2.05 -0.74
N ASN A 35 -1.31 -3.22 -0.71
CA ASN A 35 -2.16 -3.60 0.40
C ASN A 35 -1.35 -3.85 1.69
N ALA A 36 -0.18 -4.46 1.59
CA ALA A 36 0.74 -4.67 2.71
C ALA A 36 1.33 -3.35 3.25
N GLU A 37 1.64 -2.38 2.37
CA GLU A 37 2.07 -1.03 2.79
C GLU A 37 0.96 -0.29 3.54
N TYR A 38 -0.30 -0.38 3.08
CA TYR A 38 -1.43 0.26 3.77
C TYR A 38 -1.63 -0.33 5.18
N ASP A 39 -1.58 -1.66 5.29
CA ASP A 39 -1.73 -2.36 6.56
C ASP A 39 -0.58 -2.03 7.53
N SER A 40 0.66 -2.02 7.03
CA SER A 40 1.84 -1.63 7.82
C SER A 40 1.82 -0.16 8.23
N SER A 41 1.33 0.74 7.37
CA SER A 41 1.19 2.17 7.68
C SER A 41 0.11 2.41 8.74
N LYS A 42 -1.02 1.70 8.66
CA LYS A 42 -2.05 1.71 9.72
C LYS A 42 -1.52 1.15 11.04
N ALA A 43 -0.79 0.03 10.99
CA ALA A 43 -0.21 -0.59 12.17
C ALA A 43 0.91 0.27 12.81
N GLY A 44 1.76 0.88 11.99
CA GLY A 44 2.85 1.77 12.43
C GLY A 44 2.33 3.09 12.98
N ASN A 45 1.31 3.69 12.37
CA ASN A 45 0.65 4.89 12.88
C ASN A 45 -0.06 4.65 14.23
N SER A 46 -0.43 3.40 14.53
CA SER A 46 -0.98 3.00 15.83
C SER A 46 0.09 2.69 16.89
N ASN A 47 1.38 2.66 16.55
CA ASN A 47 2.45 2.27 17.47
C ASN A 47 3.52 3.36 17.73
N SER A 48 3.37 4.55 17.13
CA SER A 48 4.33 5.67 17.27
C SER A 48 4.24 6.45 18.60
N SER A 49 3.48 5.98 19.59
CA SER A 49 3.40 6.62 20.93
C SER A 49 4.05 5.82 22.06
N ALA A 50 4.68 4.67 21.80
CA ALA A 50 5.07 3.74 22.87
C ALA A 50 6.57 3.58 23.16
N ALA A 51 7.49 4.25 22.46
CA ALA A 51 8.91 4.11 22.79
C ALA A 51 9.77 5.27 22.31
N ILE A 52 10.00 6.27 23.17
CA ILE A 52 11.35 6.72 23.60
C ILE A 52 11.20 7.24 25.04
N ASN A 53 11.80 6.51 25.99
CA ASN A 53 12.03 6.92 27.38
C ASN A 53 13.27 7.80 27.49
#